data_AF-A0A669CS91-F1
#
_entry.id   AF-A0A669CS91-F1
#
_cell.length_a   1.000
_cell.length_b   1.000
_cell.length_c   1.000
_cell.angle_alpha   90.00
_cell.angle_beta   90.00
_cell.angle_gamma   90.00
#
_symmetry.space_group_name_H-M   'P 1'
#
loop_
_entity.id
_entity.type
_entity.pdbx_description
1 polymer ?
#
loop_
_entity_poly.entity_id
_entity_poly.type
_entity_poly.pdbx_seq_one_letter_code
_entity_poly.pdbx_strand_id
1 'polypeptide(L)' 'MDRSPVLNTAGAESEDLMCDSVKCYICLNPFEKQTVGSLENCQHVFCLECILQWSQCCSYL' A
#
# COMPACT_ATOMS: atom_id res chain seq x y z
N MET A 1 0.96 39.32 34.73
CA MET A 1 -0.11 39.36 33.70
C MET A 1 0.61 39.72 32.40
N ASP A 2 0.87 38.80 31.49
CA ASP A 2 -0.12 38.13 30.66
C ASP A 2 0.13 36.62 30.54
N ARG A 3 -0.96 35.90 30.33
CA ARG A 3 -1.14 34.46 30.39
C ARG A 3 -1.44 34.00 28.98
N SER A 4 -0.66 33.09 28.42
CA SER A 4 -1.14 32.08 27.46
C SER A 4 -0.10 30.97 27.24
N PRO A 5 -0.23 29.82 27.93
CA PRO A 5 0.08 28.53 27.33
C PRO A 5 -1.13 28.10 26.49
N VAL A 6 -0.89 27.24 25.49
CA VAL A 6 -1.82 26.37 24.75
C VAL A 6 -1.54 26.48 23.25
N LEU A 7 -0.71 25.57 22.75
CA LEU A 7 -1.09 24.80 21.57
C LEU A 7 -0.85 23.33 21.91
N ASN A 8 -1.87 22.75 22.51
CA ASN A 8 -2.15 21.35 22.39
C ASN A 8 -2.47 21.07 20.92
N THR A 9 -1.52 20.49 20.20
CA THR A 9 -1.88 19.61 19.10
C THR A 9 -1.45 18.23 19.52
N ALA A 10 -2.44 17.49 20.01
CA ALA A 10 -2.45 16.05 19.96
C ALA A 10 -2.27 15.67 18.48
N GLY A 11 -1.03 15.61 18.02
CA GLY A 11 -0.65 14.75 16.92
C GLY A 11 -0.68 13.36 17.48
N ALA A 12 -1.87 12.77 17.55
CA ALA A 12 -1.95 11.35 17.28
C ALA A 12 -1.41 11.18 15.85
N GLU A 13 -0.09 11.09 15.70
CA GLU A 13 0.52 10.38 14.59
C GLU A 13 0.29 8.88 14.85
N SER A 14 -0.99 8.53 14.85
CA SER A 14 -1.46 7.16 14.90
C SER A 14 -1.13 6.55 13.55
N GLU A 15 -0.19 5.61 13.60
CA GLU A 15 -0.12 4.39 12.79
C GLU A 15 -0.08 4.49 11.27
N ASP A 16 1.04 4.99 10.74
CA ASP A 16 1.60 4.52 9.46
C ASP A 16 2.87 3.68 9.69
N LEU A 17 2.89 2.91 10.78
CA LEU A 17 3.94 1.92 11.03
C LEU A 17 3.38 0.54 10.68
N MET A 18 3.89 -0.03 9.58
CA MET A 18 3.86 -1.47 9.26
C MET A 18 2.62 -2.04 8.55
N CYS A 19 2.05 -1.35 7.55
CA CYS A 19 1.07 -1.98 6.66
C CYS A 19 1.30 -1.74 5.15
N ASP A 20 2.51 -1.38 4.72
CA ASP A 20 2.82 -1.31 3.29
C ASP A 20 2.72 -2.66 2.57
N SER A 21 2.71 -3.77 3.32
CA SER A 21 2.68 -5.13 2.78
C SER A 21 1.28 -5.64 2.42
N VAL A 22 0.21 -4.95 2.80
CA VAL A 22 -1.17 -5.42 2.55
C VAL A 22 -1.84 -4.74 1.36
N LYS A 23 -1.10 -4.07 0.49
CA LYS A 23 -1.66 -3.39 -0.69
C LYS A 23 -0.94 -3.79 -1.97
N CYS A 24 -1.66 -3.69 -3.08
CA CYS A 24 -1.08 -3.93 -4.39
C CYS A 24 -0.11 -2.81 -4.77
N TYR A 25 1.13 -3.15 -5.15
CA TYR A 25 2.11 -2.15 -5.60
C TYR A 25 1.81 -1.51 -6.96
N ILE A 26 0.83 -2.04 -7.71
CA ILE A 26 0.41 -1.47 -9.01
C ILE A 26 -0.74 -0.48 -8.84
N CYS A 27 -1.83 -0.91 -8.18
CA CYS A 27 -3.04 -0.09 -8.06
C CYS A 27 -3.20 0.59 -6.69
N LEU A 28 -2.30 0.31 -5.74
CA LEU A 28 -2.27 0.84 -4.38
C LEU A 28 -3.49 0.51 -3.51
N ASN A 29 -4.43 -0.30 -4.02
CA ASN A 29 -5.58 -0.76 -3.25
C ASN A 29 -5.18 -1.86 -2.26
N PRO A 30 -5.80 -1.89 -1.06
CA PRO A 30 -5.56 -2.93 -0.08
C PRO A 30 -6.04 -4.31 -0.59
N PHE A 31 -5.40 -5.36 -0.08
CA PHE A 31 -5.80 -6.74 -0.29
C PHE A 31 -6.87 -7.09 0.74
N GLU A 32 -8.13 -7.19 0.29
CA GLU A 32 -9.22 -7.60 1.17
C GLU A 32 -9.51 -9.10 1.07
N LYS A 33 -10.14 -9.53 -0.03
CA LYS A 33 -10.57 -10.92 -0.29
C LYS A 33 -10.20 -11.40 -1.70
N GLN A 34 -9.32 -10.65 -2.36
CA GLN A 34 -8.92 -10.92 -3.73
C GLN A 34 -7.72 -11.85 -3.79
N THR A 35 -7.65 -12.67 -4.84
CA THR A 35 -6.47 -13.47 -5.12
C THR A 35 -5.27 -12.56 -5.35
N VAL A 36 -4.15 -12.89 -4.72
CA VAL A 36 -2.89 -12.17 -4.89
C VAL A 36 -1.90 -13.04 -5.65
N GLY A 37 -1.06 -12.40 -6.45
CA GLY A 37 0.07 -13.03 -7.13
C GLY A 37 1.38 -12.47 -6.61
N SER A 38 2.44 -13.29 -6.61
CA SER A 38 3.80 -12.85 -6.34
C SER A 38 4.72 -13.24 -7.49
N LEU A 39 5.81 -12.50 -7.66
CA LEU A 39 6.82 -12.81 -8.67
C LEU A 39 7.82 -13.84 -8.13
N GLU A 40 8.27 -14.77 -8.97
CA GLU A 40 9.20 -15.82 -8.56
C GLU A 40 10.58 -15.28 -8.13
N ASN A 41 11.01 -14.17 -8.75
CA ASN A 41 12.32 -13.56 -8.50
C ASN A 41 12.31 -12.48 -7.41
N CYS A 42 11.14 -12.01 -7.00
CA CYS A 42 10.98 -10.92 -6.04
C CYS A 42 9.73 -11.16 -5.18
N GLN A 43 9.85 -11.11 -3.85
CA GLN A 43 8.75 -11.35 -2.89
C GLN A 43 7.67 -10.23 -2.87
N HIS A 44 7.50 -9.49 -3.97
CA HIS A 44 6.48 -8.47 -4.10
C HIS A 44 5.14 -9.10 -4.47
N VAL A 45 4.08 -8.62 -3.82
CA VAL A 45 2.71 -9.13 -3.95
C VAL A 45 1.85 -8.12 -4.69
N PHE A 46 1.02 -8.59 -5.61
CA PHE A 46 0.16 -7.79 -6.47
C PHE A 46 -1.25 -8.36 -6.51
N CYS A 47 -2.22 -7.52 -6.89
CA CYS A 47 -3.56 -7.98 -7.18
C CYS A 47 -3.55 -8.87 -8.44
N LEU A 48 -4.31 -9.97 -8.46
CA LEU A 48 -4.32 -10.90 -9.61
C LEU A 48 -4.63 -10.18 -10.92
N GLU A 49 -5.60 -9.29 -10.90
CA GLU A 49 -5.97 -8.43 -12.03
C GLU A 49 -4.76 -7.64 -12.56
N CYS A 50 -4.01 -7.02 -11.65
CA CYS A 50 -2.88 -6.15 -11.95
C CYS A 50 -1.71 -6.92 -12.60
N ILE A 51 -1.36 -8.09 -12.04
CA ILE A 51 -0.25 -8.92 -12.53
C ILE A 51 -0.59 -9.58 -13.88
N LEU A 52 -1.85 -9.96 -14.10
CA LEU A 52 -2.31 -10.53 -15.38
C LEU A 52 -2.34 -9.49 -16.50
N GLN A 53 -2.76 -8.26 -16.21
CA GLN A 53 -2.73 -7.18 -17.20
C GLN A 53 -1.27 -6.84 -17.57
N TRP A 54 -0.37 -6.79 -16.58
CA TRP A 54 1.05 -6.58 -16.82
C TRP A 54 1.69 -7.70 -17.66
N SER A 55 1.39 -8.97 -17.36
CA SER A 55 1.95 -10.09 -18.11
C SER A 55 1.50 -10.13 -19.58
N GLN A 56 0.27 -9.67 -19.86
CA GLN A 56 -0.26 -9.61 -21.22
C GLN A 56 0.39 -8.50 -22.07
N CYS A 57 0.90 -7.43 -21.46
CA CYS A 57 1.60 -6.38 -22.21
C CYS A 57 2.92 -6.89 -22.82
N CYS A 58 3.60 -7.82 -22.13
CA CYS A 58 4.84 -8.42 -22.63
C CYS A 58 4.64 -9.48 -23.72
N SER A 59 3.45 -10.05 -23.91
CA SER A 59 3.23 -11.10 -24.93
C SER A 59 3.02 -10.56 -26.36
N TYR A 60 3.01 -9.24 -26.54
CA TYR A 60 2.89 -8.57 -27.85
C TYR A 60 4.19 -7.89 -28.31
N LEU A 61 5.29 -8.07 -27.57
CA LEU A 61 6.65 -7.65 -27.92
C LEU A 61 7.52 -8.86 -28.23
#